data_AF-A0A3C0KDQ6-F1
#
_entry.id   AF-A0A3C0KDQ6-F1
#
_cell.length_a   1.000
_cell.length_b   1.000
_cell.length_c   1.000
_cell.angle_alpha   90.00
_cell.angle_beta   90.00
_cell.angle_gamma   90.00
#
_symmetry.space_group_name_H-M   'P 1'
#
loop_
_entity.id
_entity.type
_entity.pdbx_description
1 polymer ?
#
loop_
_entity_poly.entity_id
_entity_poly.type
_entity_poly.pdbx_seq_one_letter_code
_entity_poly.pdbx_strand_id
1 'polypeptide(L)'
;AFIPWLINPLLMLGGLFLCYEGAEKVLNKLLHGAGGPPESRAEHMKAVADKHIDLVAFESEKIKGAIRTDFILSAEIVVITLGAVANAGFVERVSVLVGIALILTAGVYGLVAGIVKLDDAGLYLSRQAAAWKQAVGRGLLAFAPWLMKALSVVGTAAMFLVGGGILLHGIPVAGHAVERVTEGLGWAAGIASNVAGGLAGLLAGAVVVLLVGAIQRWRGAGRAD
;
A
#
# COMPACT_ATOMS: atom_id res chain seq x y z
N ALA A 1 -2.08 -5.38 30.70
CA ALA A 1 -3.40 -5.03 30.13
C ALA A 1 -3.17 -3.89 29.13
N PHE A 2 -3.24 -4.18 27.83
CA PHE A 2 -3.20 -3.15 26.79
C PHE A 2 -4.49 -2.35 26.82
N ILE A 3 -4.43 -1.08 26.45
CA ILE A 3 -5.57 -0.16 26.35
C ILE A 3 -6.26 -0.42 25.00
N PRO A 4 -7.31 -1.28 24.92
CA PRO A 4 -7.80 -1.76 23.63
C PRO A 4 -8.54 -0.66 22.86
N TRP A 5 -9.06 0.35 23.57
CA TRP A 5 -9.75 1.48 22.97
C TRP A 5 -8.81 2.36 22.12
N LEU A 6 -7.50 2.32 22.36
CA LEU A 6 -6.52 3.10 21.59
C LEU A 6 -6.20 2.47 20.23
N ILE A 7 -6.55 1.20 20.03
CA ILE A 7 -6.29 0.47 18.79
C ILE A 7 -7.09 1.09 17.64
N ASN A 8 -8.40 1.30 17.82
CA ASN A 8 -9.26 1.87 16.79
C ASN A 8 -8.81 3.26 16.30
N PRO A 9 -8.57 4.28 17.15
CA PRO A 9 -8.12 5.59 16.68
C PRO A 9 -6.74 5.53 16.02
N LEU A 10 -5.82 4.69 16.52
CA LEU A 10 -4.51 4.52 15.91
C LEU A 10 -4.61 3.89 14.51
N LEU A 11 -5.48 2.89 14.35
CA LEU A 11 -5.77 2.29 13.05
C LEU A 11 -6.46 3.27 12.10
N MET A 12 -7.44 4.05 12.57
CA MET A 12 -8.10 5.06 11.73
C MET A 12 -7.11 6.11 11.21
N LEU A 13 -6.15 6.52 12.05
CA LEU A 13 -5.06 7.40 11.62
C LEU A 13 -4.14 6.71 10.58
N GLY A 14 -3.80 5.43 10.79
CA GLY A 14 -3.07 4.62 9.81
C GLY A 14 -3.82 4.48 8.48
N GLY A 15 -5.13 4.23 8.52
CA GLY A 15 -6.01 4.15 7.36
C GLY A 15 -6.11 5.47 6.61
N LEU A 16 -6.26 6.60 7.32
CA LEU A 16 -6.18 7.95 6.74
C LEU A 16 -4.84 8.20 6.07
N PHE A 17 -3.73 7.79 6.68
CA PHE A 17 -2.39 7.92 6.10
C PHE A 17 -2.25 7.09 4.81
N LEU A 18 -2.73 5.85 4.80
CA LEU A 18 -2.74 5.01 3.58
C LEU A 18 -3.58 5.64 2.47
N CYS A 19 -4.75 6.19 2.80
CA CYS A 19 -5.61 6.89 1.85
C CYS A 19 -4.93 8.14 1.28
N TYR A 20 -4.27 8.92 2.14
CA TYR A 20 -3.49 10.09 1.74
C TYR A 20 -2.33 9.71 0.79
N GLU A 21 -1.50 8.74 1.18
CA GLU A 21 -0.35 8.31 0.38
C GLU A 21 -0.79 7.71 -0.97
N GLY A 22 -1.90 6.96 -0.99
CA GLY A 22 -2.51 6.46 -2.22
C GLY A 22 -2.98 7.60 -3.13
N ALA A 23 -3.68 8.60 -2.58
CA ALA A 23 -4.19 9.74 -3.33
C ALA A 23 -3.05 10.62 -3.88
N GLU A 24 -1.99 10.83 -3.10
CA GLU A 24 -0.79 11.54 -3.54
C GLU A 24 -0.09 10.82 -4.69
N LYS A 25 0.03 9.48 -4.62
CA LYS A 25 0.59 8.68 -5.73
C LYS A 25 -0.22 8.81 -7.02
N VAL A 26 -1.55 8.78 -6.91
CA VAL A 26 -2.45 8.96 -8.07
C VAL A 26 -2.29 10.38 -8.63
N LEU A 27 -2.37 11.40 -7.77
CA LEU A 27 -2.28 12.81 -8.18
C LEU A 27 -0.95 13.11 -8.86
N ASN A 28 0.17 12.66 -8.29
CA ASN A 28 1.49 12.86 -8.87
C ASN A 28 1.63 12.20 -10.24
N LYS A 29 1.06 11.00 -10.43
CA LYS A 29 1.05 10.31 -11.72
C LYS A 29 0.18 11.01 -12.77
N LEU A 30 -0.94 11.62 -12.34
CA LEU A 30 -1.82 12.39 -13.22
C LEU A 30 -1.21 13.75 -13.62
N LEU A 31 -0.56 14.45 -12.67
CA LEU A 31 0.03 15.77 -12.89
C LEU A 31 1.36 15.72 -13.67
N HIS A 32 2.18 14.68 -13.46
CA HIS A 32 3.54 14.61 -14.03
C HIS A 32 3.70 13.60 -15.18
N GLY A 33 2.59 13.03 -15.69
CA GLY A 33 2.59 12.09 -16.80
C GLY A 33 3.20 10.73 -16.48
N ALA A 34 3.05 9.76 -17.39
CA ALA A 34 3.42 8.35 -17.24
C ALA A 34 4.95 8.08 -17.24
N GLY A 35 5.70 8.79 -16.41
CA GLY A 35 7.15 8.72 -16.26
C GLY A 35 7.59 8.42 -14.82
N GLY A 36 7.15 7.28 -14.28
CA GLY A 36 7.76 6.65 -13.09
C GLY A 36 7.13 6.99 -11.73
N PRO A 37 7.45 6.21 -10.68
CA PRO A 37 6.92 6.38 -9.32
C PRO A 37 7.37 7.71 -8.70
N PRO A 38 6.59 8.30 -7.77
CA PRO A 38 6.61 9.74 -7.53
C PRO A 38 7.68 10.28 -6.56
N GLU A 39 8.68 9.49 -6.18
CA GLU A 39 9.81 10.00 -5.37
C GLU A 39 11.15 10.08 -6.13
N SER A 40 11.17 9.75 -7.42
CA SER A 40 12.42 9.38 -8.11
C SER A 40 12.84 10.31 -9.26
N ARG A 41 12.37 11.56 -9.36
CA ARG A 41 12.85 12.43 -10.48
C ARG A 41 13.21 13.87 -10.17
N ALA A 42 12.60 14.50 -9.17
CA ALA A 42 13.07 15.80 -8.72
C ALA A 42 14.48 15.71 -8.11
N GLU A 43 14.81 14.56 -7.50
CA GLU A 43 16.13 14.28 -6.96
C GLU A 43 17.04 13.53 -7.93
N HIS A 44 16.53 12.62 -8.78
CA HIS A 44 17.41 11.82 -9.65
C HIS A 44 18.13 12.64 -10.73
N MET A 45 17.60 13.79 -11.18
CA MET A 45 18.29 14.61 -12.17
C MET A 45 19.31 15.59 -11.55
N LYS A 46 19.24 15.82 -10.23
CA LYS A 46 20.25 16.60 -9.48
C LYS A 46 21.27 15.70 -8.78
N ALA A 47 20.87 14.49 -8.37
CA ALA A 47 21.72 13.48 -7.72
C ALA A 47 22.75 12.83 -8.64
N VAL A 48 22.50 12.81 -9.96
CA VAL A 48 23.48 12.32 -10.94
C VAL A 48 24.50 13.41 -11.31
N ALA A 49 24.23 14.68 -10.98
CA ALA A 49 25.10 15.81 -11.27
C ALA A 49 26.01 16.22 -10.11
N ASP A 50 25.66 15.90 -8.85
CA ASP A 50 26.49 16.21 -7.68
C ASP A 50 26.94 14.97 -6.91
N LYS A 51 28.26 14.81 -6.83
CA LYS A 51 29.00 13.65 -6.31
C LYS A 51 28.95 13.49 -4.77
N HIS A 52 27.96 14.09 -4.10
CA HIS A 52 27.95 14.23 -2.64
C HIS A 52 26.56 14.10 -1.99
N ILE A 53 25.66 13.32 -2.57
CA ILE A 53 24.45 12.90 -1.86
C ILE A 53 24.81 11.72 -0.94
N ASP A 54 24.44 11.85 0.33
CA ASP A 54 24.52 10.78 1.32
C ASP A 54 23.53 9.68 0.94
N LEU A 55 23.97 8.74 0.08
CA LEU A 55 23.18 7.57 -0.34
C LEU A 55 22.62 6.80 0.88
N VAL A 56 23.30 6.84 2.02
CA VAL A 56 22.89 6.15 3.25
C VAL A 56 21.69 6.85 3.89
N ALA A 57 21.65 8.18 3.89
CA ALA A 57 20.49 8.94 4.40
C ALA A 57 19.23 8.65 3.56
N PHE A 58 19.37 8.60 2.23
CA PHE A 58 18.27 8.33 1.31
C PHE A 58 17.78 6.87 1.40
N GLU A 59 18.70 5.91 1.52
CA GLU A 59 18.35 4.50 1.74
C GLU A 59 17.68 4.28 3.10
N SER A 60 18.15 4.96 4.15
CA SER A 60 17.54 4.93 5.48
C SER A 60 16.10 5.46 5.47
N GLU A 61 15.84 6.53 4.73
CA GLU A 61 14.49 7.12 4.63
C GLU A 61 13.52 6.17 3.91
N LYS A 62 13.97 5.53 2.82
CA LYS A 62 13.18 4.49 2.14
C LYS A 62 12.92 3.26 3.01
N ILE A 63 13.93 2.78 3.71
CA ILE A 63 13.78 1.65 4.65
C ILE A 63 12.76 2.01 5.73
N LYS A 64 12.83 3.21 6.31
CA LYS A 64 11.87 3.70 7.32
C LYS A 64 10.45 3.82 6.77
N GLY A 65 10.29 4.32 5.54
CA GLY A 65 9.00 4.40 4.86
C GLY A 65 8.38 3.01 4.67
N ALA A 66 9.15 2.07 4.10
CA ALA A 66 8.71 0.70 3.88
C ALA A 66 8.32 -0.02 5.19
N ILE A 67 9.13 0.14 6.25
CA ILE A 67 8.82 -0.43 7.58
C ILE A 67 7.52 0.16 8.14
N ARG A 68 7.28 1.47 7.96
CA ARG A 68 6.04 2.10 8.45
C ARG A 68 4.82 1.55 7.74
N THR A 69 4.87 1.42 6.42
CA THR A 69 3.75 0.87 5.63
C THR A 69 3.49 -0.60 5.99
N ASP A 70 4.56 -1.41 6.12
CA ASP A 70 4.44 -2.82 6.51
C ASP A 70 3.91 -2.99 7.95
N PHE A 71 4.33 -2.13 8.88
CA PHE A 71 3.81 -2.12 10.26
C PHE A 71 2.32 -1.77 10.30
N ILE A 72 1.87 -0.78 9.52
CA ILE A 72 0.45 -0.41 9.46
C ILE A 72 -0.38 -1.56 8.86
N LEU A 73 0.08 -2.15 7.75
CA LEU A 73 -0.63 -3.27 7.12
C LEU A 73 -0.65 -4.52 8.00
N SER A 74 0.47 -4.87 8.64
CA SER A 74 0.52 -6.04 9.53
C SER A 74 -0.30 -5.82 10.81
N ALA A 75 -0.29 -4.62 11.38
CA ALA A 75 -1.12 -4.29 12.55
C ALA A 75 -2.62 -4.35 12.24
N GLU A 76 -3.04 -3.89 11.06
CA GLU A 76 -4.42 -3.99 10.62
C GLU A 76 -4.89 -5.44 10.50
N ILE A 77 -4.12 -6.28 9.81
CA ILE A 77 -4.49 -7.70 9.63
C ILE A 77 -4.62 -8.38 10.99
N VAL A 78 -3.72 -8.08 11.91
CA VAL A 78 -3.78 -8.56 13.29
C VAL A 78 -5.07 -8.12 13.98
N VAL A 79 -5.47 -6.85 13.84
CA VAL A 79 -6.68 -6.34 14.51
C VAL A 79 -7.97 -6.83 13.86
N ILE A 80 -8.04 -6.91 12.52
CA ILE A 80 -9.17 -7.52 11.81
C ILE A 80 -9.34 -8.97 12.26
N THR A 81 -8.23 -9.72 12.29
CA THR A 81 -8.22 -11.10 12.77
C THR A 81 -8.67 -11.18 14.21
N LEU A 82 -8.10 -10.37 15.10
CA LEU A 82 -8.42 -10.37 16.52
C LEU A 82 -9.88 -10.00 16.78
N GLY A 83 -10.46 -9.12 15.95
CA GLY A 83 -11.89 -8.80 15.93
C GLY A 83 -12.74 -9.98 15.49
N ALA A 84 -12.36 -10.67 14.41
CA ALA A 84 -13.07 -11.85 13.91
C ALA A 84 -13.06 -13.02 14.90
N VAL A 85 -11.97 -13.20 15.64
CA VAL A 85 -11.85 -14.22 16.69
C VAL A 85 -12.08 -13.67 18.10
N ALA A 86 -12.74 -12.50 18.24
CA ALA A 86 -12.91 -11.82 19.53
C ALA A 86 -13.70 -12.63 20.56
N ASN A 87 -14.50 -13.60 20.12
CA ASN A 87 -15.29 -14.49 20.97
C ASN A 87 -14.69 -15.90 21.13
N ALA A 88 -13.58 -16.20 20.44
CA ALA A 88 -12.93 -17.51 20.48
C ALA A 88 -12.15 -17.73 21.79
N GLY A 89 -11.78 -18.99 22.09
CA GLY A 89 -10.90 -19.29 23.23
C GLY A 89 -9.47 -18.76 23.04
N PHE A 90 -8.70 -18.58 24.11
CA PHE A 90 -7.34 -18.03 24.04
C PHE A 90 -6.43 -18.80 23.07
N VAL A 91 -6.44 -20.14 23.16
CA VAL A 91 -5.62 -21.02 22.31
C VAL A 91 -5.99 -20.88 20.84
N GLU A 92 -7.29 -20.80 20.54
CA GLU A 92 -7.80 -20.62 19.18
C GLU A 92 -7.37 -19.26 18.60
N ARG A 93 -7.51 -18.17 19.37
CA ARG A 93 -7.07 -16.84 18.93
C ARG A 93 -5.59 -16.81 18.60
N VAL A 94 -4.74 -17.34 19.49
CA VAL A 94 -3.30 -17.38 19.28
C VAL A 94 -2.95 -18.23 18.05
N SER A 95 -3.60 -19.38 17.88
CA SER A 95 -3.36 -20.28 16.76
C SER A 95 -3.71 -19.62 15.42
N VAL A 96 -4.87 -18.96 15.33
CA VAL A 96 -5.29 -18.24 14.13
C VAL A 96 -4.34 -17.08 13.82
N LEU A 97 -3.95 -16.31 14.84
CA LEU A 97 -3.08 -15.15 14.66
C LEU A 97 -1.68 -15.57 14.17
N VAL A 98 -1.10 -16.61 14.76
CA VAL A 98 0.19 -17.18 14.33
C VAL A 98 0.07 -17.77 12.92
N GLY A 99 -1.00 -18.50 12.62
CA GLY A 99 -1.23 -19.08 11.30
C GLY A 99 -1.29 -18.02 10.20
N ILE A 100 -2.08 -16.97 10.40
CA ILE A 100 -2.21 -15.86 9.44
C ILE A 100 -0.88 -15.12 9.30
N ALA A 101 -0.18 -14.84 10.40
CA ALA A 101 1.12 -14.18 10.35
C ALA A 101 2.14 -14.97 9.52
N LEU A 102 2.22 -16.29 9.70
CA LEU A 102 3.13 -17.16 8.93
C LEU A 102 2.72 -17.24 7.45
N ILE A 103 1.43 -17.42 7.16
CA ILE A 103 0.91 -17.51 5.79
C ILE A 103 1.21 -16.22 5.01
N LEU A 104 0.95 -15.06 5.61
CA LEU A 104 1.19 -13.78 4.94
C LEU A 104 2.68 -13.47 4.81
N THR A 105 3.47 -13.78 5.82
CA THR A 105 4.93 -13.61 5.74
C THR A 105 5.48 -14.48 4.60
N ALA A 106 5.21 -15.78 4.61
CA ALA A 106 5.69 -16.68 3.56
C ALA A 106 5.10 -16.32 2.18
N GLY A 107 3.81 -15.98 2.14
CA GLY A 107 3.09 -15.66 0.90
C GLY A 107 3.58 -14.39 0.24
N VAL A 108 3.64 -13.27 0.98
CA VAL A 108 4.05 -11.96 0.43
C VAL A 108 5.53 -11.96 0.11
N TYR A 109 6.40 -12.34 1.06
CA TYR A 109 7.85 -12.35 0.81
C TYR A 109 8.23 -13.41 -0.23
N GLY A 110 7.56 -14.56 -0.25
CA GLY A 110 7.76 -15.59 -1.28
C GLY A 110 7.33 -15.13 -2.67
N LEU A 111 6.19 -14.43 -2.78
CA LEU A 111 5.74 -13.84 -4.05
C LEU A 111 6.73 -12.80 -4.55
N VAL A 112 7.15 -11.86 -3.70
CA VAL A 112 8.13 -10.82 -4.05
C VAL A 112 9.47 -11.43 -4.44
N ALA A 113 9.98 -12.40 -3.68
CA ALA A 113 11.20 -13.12 -4.01
C ALA A 113 11.08 -13.85 -5.35
N GLY A 114 9.93 -14.46 -5.63
CA GLY A 114 9.65 -15.08 -6.92
C GLY A 114 9.71 -14.07 -8.08
N ILE A 115 9.12 -12.90 -7.90
CA ILE A 115 9.13 -11.82 -8.90
C ILE A 115 10.55 -11.34 -9.20
N VAL A 116 11.36 -11.10 -8.17
CA VAL A 116 12.77 -10.70 -8.33
C VAL A 116 13.59 -11.80 -9.00
N LYS A 117 13.36 -13.07 -8.62
CA LYS A 117 14.05 -14.22 -9.22
C LYS A 117 13.74 -14.38 -10.70
N LEU A 118 12.53 -14.03 -11.14
CA LEU A 118 12.15 -14.04 -12.55
C LEU A 118 12.95 -12.98 -13.34
N ASP A 119 13.18 -11.80 -12.79
CA ASP A 119 14.00 -10.77 -13.45
C ASP A 119 15.47 -11.22 -13.60
N ASP A 120 16.06 -11.74 -12.52
CA ASP A 120 17.42 -12.32 -12.53
C ASP A 120 17.54 -13.49 -13.52
N ALA A 121 16.53 -14.37 -13.54
CA ALA A 121 16.48 -15.49 -14.47
C ALA A 121 16.37 -15.02 -15.92
N GLY A 122 15.64 -13.93 -16.18
CA GLY A 122 15.53 -13.30 -17.49
C GLY A 122 16.88 -12.81 -17.99
N LEU A 123 17.63 -12.12 -17.14
CA LEU A 123 18.99 -11.67 -17.44
C LEU A 123 19.92 -12.86 -17.69
N TYR A 124 19.88 -13.88 -16.84
CA TYR A 124 20.69 -15.09 -17.00
C TYR A 124 20.40 -15.82 -18.31
N LEU A 125 19.13 -16.04 -18.64
CA LEU A 125 18.70 -16.72 -19.87
C LEU A 125 19.04 -15.93 -21.14
N SER A 126 19.00 -14.60 -21.07
CA SER A 126 19.36 -13.72 -22.18
C SER A 126 20.83 -13.84 -22.62
N ARG A 127 21.70 -14.30 -21.71
CA ARG A 127 23.15 -14.48 -21.94
C ARG A 127 23.54 -15.90 -22.35
N GLN A 128 22.59 -16.81 -22.46
CA GLN A 128 22.84 -18.20 -22.86
C GLN A 128 23.12 -18.32 -24.36
N ALA A 129 23.86 -19.36 -24.77
CA ALA A 129 24.19 -19.59 -26.18
C ALA A 129 23.00 -20.05 -27.03
N ALA A 130 22.02 -20.73 -26.41
CA ALA A 130 20.86 -21.25 -27.13
C ALA A 130 19.85 -20.15 -27.47
N ALA A 131 19.52 -20.00 -28.76
CA ALA A 131 18.62 -18.94 -29.27
C ALA A 131 17.25 -18.92 -28.59
N TRP A 132 16.67 -20.09 -28.27
CA TRP A 132 15.40 -20.18 -27.56
C TRP A 132 15.49 -19.67 -26.12
N LYS A 133 16.61 -19.94 -25.42
CA LYS A 133 16.86 -19.43 -24.07
C LYS A 133 17.00 -17.91 -24.08
N GLN A 134 17.69 -17.36 -25.09
CA GLN A 134 17.80 -15.91 -25.26
C GLN A 134 16.46 -15.24 -25.54
N ALA A 135 15.61 -15.87 -26.37
CA ALA A 135 14.27 -15.37 -26.67
C ALA A 135 13.40 -15.32 -25.41
N VAL A 136 13.40 -16.40 -24.61
CA VAL A 136 12.69 -16.44 -23.32
C VAL A 136 13.24 -15.40 -22.35
N GLY A 137 14.57 -15.27 -22.23
CA GLY A 137 15.20 -14.27 -21.36
C GLY A 137 14.81 -12.84 -21.72
N ARG A 138 14.87 -12.48 -23.01
CA ARG A 138 14.43 -11.16 -23.51
C ARG A 138 12.94 -10.92 -23.27
N GLY A 139 12.10 -11.95 -23.44
CA GLY A 139 10.67 -11.87 -23.13
C GLY A 139 10.41 -11.56 -21.66
N LEU A 140 11.14 -12.23 -20.75
CA LEU A 140 11.00 -12.04 -19.31
C LEU A 140 11.47 -10.64 -18.87
N LEU A 141 12.61 -10.18 -19.39
CA LEU A 141 13.11 -8.80 -19.20
C LEU A 141 12.13 -7.73 -19.74
N ALA A 142 11.46 -7.99 -20.86
CA ALA A 142 10.44 -7.07 -21.39
C ALA A 142 9.15 -7.05 -20.55
N PHE A 143 8.83 -8.17 -19.89
CA PHE A 143 7.65 -8.30 -19.03
C PHE A 143 7.86 -7.66 -17.65
N ALA A 144 9.08 -7.73 -17.08
CA ALA A 144 9.37 -7.22 -15.74
C ALA A 144 8.92 -5.76 -15.51
N PRO A 145 9.15 -4.78 -16.41
CA PRO A 145 8.64 -3.42 -16.24
C PRO A 145 7.11 -3.32 -16.20
N TRP A 146 6.41 -4.16 -16.97
CA TRP A 146 4.95 -4.19 -16.98
C TRP A 146 4.40 -4.77 -15.69
N LEU A 147 5.01 -5.86 -15.20
CA LEU A 147 4.69 -6.46 -13.91
C LEU A 147 4.86 -5.46 -12.76
N MET A 148 6.00 -4.75 -12.72
CA MET A 148 6.27 -3.72 -11.69
C MET A 148 5.25 -2.56 -11.74
N LYS A 149 4.84 -2.14 -12.94
CA LYS A 149 3.77 -1.12 -13.11
C LYS A 149 2.41 -1.64 -12.63
N ALA A 150 2.07 -2.88 -12.95
CA ALA A 150 0.82 -3.51 -12.52
C ALA A 150 0.77 -3.61 -10.99
N LEU A 151 1.86 -4.08 -10.35
CA LEU A 151 1.97 -4.14 -8.89
C LEU A 151 1.84 -2.77 -8.24
N SER A 152 2.38 -1.71 -8.85
CA SER A 152 2.20 -0.34 -8.34
C SER A 152 0.74 0.12 -8.36
N VAL A 153 0.00 -0.21 -9.43
CA VAL A 153 -1.43 0.11 -9.53
C VAL A 153 -2.24 -0.71 -8.53
N VAL A 154 -1.99 -2.03 -8.47
CA VAL A 154 -2.65 -2.93 -7.52
C VAL A 154 -2.35 -2.50 -6.08
N GLY A 155 -1.11 -2.15 -5.76
CA GLY A 155 -0.72 -1.65 -4.44
C GLY A 155 -1.43 -0.35 -4.08
N THR A 156 -1.54 0.60 -5.02
CA THR A 156 -2.27 1.85 -4.79
C THR A 156 -3.78 1.59 -4.58
N ALA A 157 -4.37 0.68 -5.36
CA ALA A 157 -5.76 0.26 -5.16
C ALA A 157 -5.95 -0.41 -3.80
N ALA A 158 -5.01 -1.28 -3.39
CA ALA A 158 -5.02 -1.91 -2.08
C ALA A 158 -4.97 -0.87 -0.97
N MET A 159 -4.11 0.15 -1.05
CA MET A 159 -4.04 1.23 -0.05
C MET A 159 -5.41 1.91 0.18
N PHE A 160 -6.21 2.12 -0.87
CA PHE A 160 -7.56 2.68 -0.73
C PHE A 160 -8.58 1.68 -0.17
N LEU A 161 -8.59 0.45 -0.68
CA LEU A 161 -9.51 -0.61 -0.23
C LEU A 161 -9.35 -0.86 1.27
N VAL A 162 -8.09 -0.97 1.67
CA VAL A 162 -7.64 -1.26 3.03
C VAL A 162 -7.86 -0.05 3.93
N GLY A 163 -7.29 1.11 3.58
CA GLY A 163 -7.42 2.33 4.39
C GLY A 163 -8.87 2.79 4.55
N GLY A 164 -9.66 2.72 3.48
CA GLY A 164 -11.09 3.06 3.53
C GLY A 164 -11.93 2.02 4.27
N GLY A 165 -11.58 0.73 4.17
CA GLY A 165 -12.18 -0.33 4.99
C GLY A 165 -12.01 -0.09 6.49
N ILE A 166 -10.82 0.33 6.92
CA ILE A 166 -10.56 0.73 8.32
C ILE A 166 -11.46 1.91 8.72
N LEU A 167 -11.58 2.92 7.86
CA LEU A 167 -12.39 4.11 8.18
C LEU A 167 -13.88 3.79 8.29
N LEU A 168 -14.41 2.95 7.41
CA LEU A 168 -15.80 2.52 7.47
C LEU A 168 -16.11 1.72 8.75
N HIS A 169 -15.20 0.83 9.16
CA HIS A 169 -15.35 0.10 10.43
C HIS A 169 -15.21 1.02 11.65
N GLY A 170 -14.32 2.02 11.57
CA GLY A 170 -14.10 3.00 12.63
C GLY A 170 -15.23 4.02 12.80
N ILE A 171 -16.08 4.22 11.78
CA ILE A 171 -17.20 5.15 11.78
C ILE A 171 -18.52 4.36 11.72
N PRO A 172 -19.20 4.12 12.86
CA PRO A 172 -20.38 3.26 12.91
C PRO A 172 -21.47 3.68 11.92
N VAL A 173 -21.68 4.98 11.71
CA VAL A 173 -22.70 5.49 10.77
C VAL A 173 -22.38 5.10 9.33
N ALA A 174 -21.11 5.12 8.94
CA ALA A 174 -20.67 4.77 7.60
C ALA A 174 -20.74 3.25 7.38
N GLY A 175 -20.35 2.46 8.40
CA GLY A 175 -20.50 0.99 8.39
C GLY A 175 -21.95 0.56 8.18
N HIS A 176 -22.89 1.10 8.96
CA HIS A 176 -24.32 0.77 8.79
C HIS A 176 -24.89 1.22 7.45
N ALA A 177 -24.40 2.32 6.87
CA ALA A 177 -24.82 2.77 5.54
C ALA A 177 -24.38 1.78 4.45
N VAL A 178 -23.15 1.26 4.56
CA VAL A 178 -22.65 0.23 3.65
C VAL A 178 -23.39 -1.08 3.86
N GLU A 179 -23.61 -1.51 5.10
CA GLU A 179 -24.38 -2.72 5.40
C GLU A 179 -25.76 -2.70 4.75
N ARG A 180 -26.52 -1.61 4.89
CA ARG A 180 -27.85 -1.46 4.26
C ARG A 180 -27.83 -1.49 2.73
N VAL A 181 -26.75 -0.98 2.11
CA VAL A 181 -26.60 -1.02 0.65
C VAL A 181 -26.17 -2.42 0.17
N THR A 182 -25.46 -3.15 1.03
CA THR A 182 -25.01 -4.52 0.74
C THR A 182 -26.01 -5.60 1.16
N GLU A 183 -27.00 -5.26 1.99
CA GLU A 183 -28.08 -6.13 2.41
C GLU A 183 -28.83 -6.65 1.18
N GLY A 184 -28.91 -7.98 1.06
CA GLY A 184 -29.58 -8.65 -0.06
C GLY A 184 -28.68 -9.03 -1.24
N LEU A 185 -27.40 -8.65 -1.25
CA LEU A 185 -26.44 -9.03 -2.31
C LEU A 185 -25.88 -10.47 -2.17
N GLY A 186 -26.19 -11.16 -1.07
CA GLY A 186 -25.73 -12.53 -0.82
C GLY A 186 -24.21 -12.66 -0.92
N TRP A 187 -23.72 -13.50 -1.83
CA TRP A 187 -22.29 -13.72 -2.05
C TRP A 187 -21.54 -12.47 -2.54
N ALA A 188 -22.22 -11.51 -3.17
CA ALA A 188 -21.61 -10.28 -3.67
C ALA A 188 -21.44 -9.20 -2.58
N ALA A 189 -22.02 -9.39 -1.38
CA ALA A 189 -21.96 -8.42 -0.30
C ALA A 189 -20.51 -8.08 0.11
N GLY A 190 -19.62 -9.08 0.16
CA GLY A 190 -18.21 -8.85 0.49
C GLY A 190 -17.47 -8.03 -0.56
N ILE A 191 -17.76 -8.24 -1.85
CA ILE A 191 -17.18 -7.45 -2.94
C ILE A 191 -17.70 -6.02 -2.88
N ALA A 192 -19.01 -5.85 -2.69
CA ALA A 192 -19.63 -4.53 -2.59
C ALA A 192 -19.10 -3.73 -1.38
N SER A 193 -18.91 -4.39 -0.23
CA SER A 193 -18.31 -3.77 0.96
C SER A 193 -16.86 -3.34 0.71
N ASN A 194 -16.05 -4.18 0.08
CA ASN A 194 -14.68 -3.83 -0.30
C ASN A 194 -14.64 -2.64 -1.27
N VAL A 195 -15.51 -2.63 -2.28
CA VAL A 195 -15.61 -1.50 -3.23
C VAL A 195 -16.04 -0.22 -2.51
N ALA A 196 -17.02 -0.30 -1.60
CA ALA A 196 -17.42 0.83 -0.78
C ALA A 196 -16.26 1.35 0.08
N GLY A 197 -15.47 0.44 0.66
CA GLY A 197 -14.21 0.76 1.34
C GLY A 197 -13.24 1.50 0.43
N GLY A 198 -12.97 0.98 -0.76
CA GLY A 198 -12.09 1.63 -1.74
C GLY A 198 -12.55 3.03 -2.12
N LEU A 199 -13.86 3.23 -2.33
CA LEU A 199 -14.44 4.54 -2.63
C LEU A 199 -14.32 5.49 -1.45
N ALA A 200 -14.63 5.03 -0.24
CA ALA A 200 -14.46 5.82 0.98
C ALA A 200 -12.99 6.22 1.20
N GLY A 201 -12.06 5.30 0.95
CA GLY A 201 -10.63 5.55 1.04
C GLY A 201 -10.14 6.56 0.00
N LEU A 202 -10.62 6.46 -1.24
CA LEU A 202 -10.32 7.44 -2.29
C LEU A 202 -10.82 8.84 -1.92
N LEU A 203 -12.06 8.94 -1.42
CA LEU A 203 -12.64 10.21 -0.97
C LEU A 203 -11.87 10.80 0.22
N ALA A 204 -11.60 9.97 1.24
CA ALA A 204 -10.83 10.39 2.41
C ALA A 204 -9.43 10.87 2.00
N GLY A 205 -8.74 10.11 1.14
CA GLY A 205 -7.42 10.46 0.62
C GLY A 205 -7.43 11.79 -0.14
N ALA A 206 -8.40 11.99 -1.04
CA ALA A 206 -8.56 13.24 -1.76
C ALA A 206 -8.80 14.44 -0.83
N VAL A 207 -9.65 14.27 0.18
CA VAL A 207 -9.91 15.31 1.20
C VAL A 207 -8.63 15.66 1.96
N VAL A 208 -7.88 14.66 2.43
CA VAL A 208 -6.64 14.90 3.18
C VAL A 208 -5.59 15.60 2.31
N VAL A 209 -5.40 15.17 1.06
CA VAL A 209 -4.48 15.83 0.12
C VAL A 209 -4.87 17.29 -0.11
N LEU A 210 -6.16 17.60 -0.29
CA LEU A 210 -6.63 18.98 -0.44
C LEU A 210 -6.38 19.81 0.81
N LEU A 211 -6.64 19.26 2.01
CA LEU A 211 -6.41 19.94 3.28
C LEU A 211 -4.92 20.22 3.49
N VAL A 212 -4.05 19.23 3.28
CA VAL A 212 -2.59 19.39 3.39
C VAL A 212 -2.09 20.42 2.40
N GLY A 213 -2.54 20.37 1.14
CA GLY A 213 -2.19 21.36 0.12
C GLY A 213 -2.66 22.77 0.46
N ALA A 214 -3.86 22.92 1.04
CA ALA A 214 -4.38 24.21 1.50
C ALA A 214 -3.55 24.78 2.67
N ILE A 215 -3.21 23.95 3.66
CA ILE A 215 -2.38 24.34 4.81
C ILE A 215 -0.99 24.76 4.35
N GLN A 216 -0.36 24.01 3.43
CA GLN A 216 0.96 24.35 2.91
C GLN A 216 0.95 25.69 2.15
N ARG A 217 -0.07 25.94 1.32
CA ARG A 217 -0.25 27.24 0.65
C ARG A 217 -0.41 28.39 1.66
N TRP A 218 -1.18 28.16 2.72
CA TRP A 218 -1.40 29.17 3.76
C TRP A 218 -0.13 29.45 4.57
N ARG A 219 0.66 28.42 4.90
CA ARG A 219 1.97 28.57 5.57
C ARG A 219 3.05 29.16 4.66
N GLY A 220 2.98 28.92 3.36
CA GLY A 220 3.87 29.53 2.36
C GLY A 220 3.60 31.02 2.15
N ALA A 221 2.34 31.46 2.28
CA ALA A 221 1.97 32.86 2.22
C ALA A 221 2.47 33.67 3.43
N GLY A 222 2.66 33.06 4.60
CA GLY A 222 3.16 33.72 5.82
C GLY A 222 4.68 33.87 5.91
N ARG A 223 5.44 33.58 4.85
CA ARG A 223 6.90 33.72 4.78
C ARG A 223 7.36 34.81 3.80
N ALA A 224 6.43 35.57 3.23
CA ALA A 224 6.68 36.58 2.20
C ALA A 224 6.55 38.03 2.69
N ASP A 225 6.51 38.25 4.01
CA ASP A 225 6.50 39.59 4.63
C ASP A 225 7.82 39.87 5.37
#